data_AF-A0A7X6TUM8-F1
#
_entry.id   AF-A0A7X6TUM8-F1
#
_cell.length_a   1.000
_cell.length_b   1.000
_cell.length_c   1.000
_cell.angle_alpha   90.00
_cell.angle_beta   90.00
_cell.angle_gamma   90.00
#
_symmetry.space_group_name_H-M   'P 1'
#
loop_
_entity.id
_entity.type
_entity.pdbx_description
1 polymer ?
#
loop_
_entity_poly.entity_id
_entity_poly.type
_entity_poly.pdbx_seq_one_letter_code
_entity_poly.pdbx_strand_id
1 'polypeptide(L)'
;MASRRILEKNKYQFLEKISLSPIDEESLDYSVEIDNYLKELKTYKVSLMGLSKDVPSKEDRNLFLNLALIITDDEKLKEQFTTQKKLPLKRISHTLEVPLFKLEAYENYLCAYTMLLDEKYPLLRKTLTYGPKVKEHLTEVLKFMPQGLVLHCSFRQSYLLTRHGEFYRIKNEGQVVGKFASGRKKRNPLNWKRPLGSLLIIALIAFGFYQYQINQIQNTIIVRAVGEVKVEFNSFGNLIDIIGTSPEGDKFVSSAEFEAKDMDTVLAEIIEQAYISGTIKERDELLIIISGEPLEEDFFKSGKTHDRILSYQLNPKINNDGSFLEVN
;
A
#
# COMPACT_ATOMS: atom_id res chain seq x y z
N MET A 1 -26.72 -40.16 30.48
CA MET A 1 -26.06 -40.45 29.18
C MET A 1 -26.23 -39.24 28.28
N ALA A 2 -25.22 -38.37 28.22
CA ALA A 2 -25.24 -37.17 27.40
C ALA A 2 -24.92 -37.55 25.95
N SER A 3 -25.90 -37.44 25.06
CA SER A 3 -25.71 -37.63 23.63
C SER A 3 -24.71 -36.59 23.11
N ARG A 4 -23.50 -37.04 22.74
CA ARG A 4 -22.62 -36.29 21.82
C ARG A 4 -23.37 -36.19 20.49
N ARG A 5 -24.27 -35.21 20.36
CA ARG A 5 -24.70 -34.73 19.04
C ARG A 5 -23.44 -34.14 18.41
N ILE A 6 -22.85 -34.88 17.48
CA ILE A 6 -21.79 -34.38 16.61
C ILE A 6 -22.41 -33.15 15.92
N LEU A 7 -21.95 -31.96 16.28
CA LEU A 7 -22.36 -30.71 15.67
C LEU A 7 -21.81 -30.73 14.24
N GLU A 8 -22.60 -31.24 13.30
CA GLU A 8 -22.18 -31.36 11.91
C GLU A 8 -22.11 -29.98 11.26
N LYS A 9 -20.91 -29.39 11.23
CA LYS A 9 -20.61 -28.08 10.63
C LYS A 9 -20.91 -27.95 9.13
N ASN A 10 -21.35 -29.02 8.47
CA ASN A 10 -21.56 -29.12 7.03
C ASN A 10 -22.97 -29.64 6.66
N LYS A 11 -23.93 -29.57 7.58
CA LYS A 11 -25.27 -30.12 7.39
C LYS A 11 -26.11 -29.34 6.37
N TYR A 12 -25.99 -28.01 6.37
CA TYR A 12 -26.80 -27.10 5.55
C TYR A 12 -25.97 -26.37 4.49
N GLN A 13 -26.63 -25.93 3.42
CA GLN A 13 -26.07 -25.04 2.41
C GLN A 13 -27.13 -24.06 1.90
N PHE A 14 -26.70 -22.87 1.45
CA PHE A 14 -27.56 -21.97 0.69
C PHE A 14 -27.92 -22.62 -0.65
N LEU A 15 -29.21 -22.61 -0.97
CA LEU A 15 -29.76 -23.19 -2.20
C LEU A 15 -29.73 -22.16 -3.33
N GLU A 16 -29.46 -22.60 -4.55
CA GLU A 16 -29.48 -21.74 -5.75
C GLU A 16 -30.88 -21.61 -6.36
N LYS A 17 -31.83 -22.47 -5.95
CA LYS A 17 -33.17 -22.48 -6.51
C LYS A 17 -33.95 -21.24 -6.05
N ILE A 18 -34.41 -20.44 -7.01
CA ILE A 18 -35.39 -19.39 -6.80
C ILE A 18 -36.71 -20.08 -6.44
N SER A 19 -36.95 -20.31 -5.15
CA SER A 19 -38.27 -20.73 -4.69
C SER A 19 -39.03 -19.49 -4.20
N LEU A 20 -40.26 -19.37 -4.71
CA LEU A 20 -41.35 -18.45 -4.36
C LEU A 20 -41.57 -17.28 -5.32
N SER A 21 -42.84 -17.21 -5.74
CA SER A 21 -43.47 -16.25 -6.64
C SER A 21 -43.30 -14.82 -6.11
N PRO A 22 -43.00 -13.83 -6.97
CA PRO A 22 -42.91 -12.41 -6.57
C PRO A 22 -44.21 -11.84 -5.96
N ILE A 23 -45.33 -12.57 -6.06
CA ILE A 23 -46.66 -12.13 -5.63
C ILE A 23 -46.84 -12.19 -4.10
N ASP A 24 -46.11 -13.06 -3.39
CA ASP A 24 -46.26 -13.21 -1.92
C ASP A 24 -45.38 -12.23 -1.11
N GLU A 25 -44.36 -11.61 -1.73
CA GLU A 25 -43.38 -10.75 -1.05
C GLU A 25 -43.82 -9.29 -0.89
N GLU A 26 -44.74 -8.79 -1.73
CA GLU A 26 -45.18 -7.38 -1.71
C GLU A 26 -46.12 -7.03 -0.54
N SER A 27 -46.76 -8.02 0.08
CA SER A 27 -47.71 -7.79 1.19
C SER A 27 -47.07 -7.83 2.58
N LEU A 28 -45.80 -8.23 2.70
CA LEU A 28 -45.11 -8.36 3.98
C LEU A 28 -44.37 -7.07 4.35
N ASP A 29 -44.62 -6.56 5.56
CA ASP A 29 -43.91 -5.38 6.08
C ASP A 29 -42.67 -5.80 6.89
N TYR A 30 -41.50 -5.66 6.27
CA TYR A 30 -40.22 -5.94 6.90
C TYR A 30 -39.67 -4.77 7.73
N SER A 31 -40.30 -3.59 7.70
CA SER A 31 -39.69 -2.34 8.19
C SER A 31 -39.30 -2.39 9.66
N VAL A 32 -40.17 -2.92 10.52
CA VAL A 32 -39.95 -3.03 11.97
C VAL A 32 -38.82 -4.03 12.29
N GLU A 33 -38.83 -5.21 11.67
CA GLU A 33 -37.77 -6.21 11.87
C GLU A 33 -36.42 -5.69 11.37
N ILE A 34 -36.40 -5.01 10.21
CA ILE A 34 -35.18 -4.40 9.68
C ILE A 34 -34.63 -3.36 10.66
N ASP A 35 -35.45 -2.43 11.15
CA ASP A 35 -34.97 -1.39 12.05
C ASP A 35 -34.40 -1.98 13.36
N ASN A 36 -35.09 -2.96 13.94
CA ASN A 36 -34.61 -3.67 15.13
C ASN A 36 -33.31 -4.43 14.87
N TYR A 37 -33.24 -5.15 13.75
CA TYR A 37 -32.03 -5.88 13.35
C TYR A 37 -30.84 -4.93 13.14
N LEU A 38 -31.04 -3.79 12.48
CA LEU A 38 -29.99 -2.79 12.28
C LEU A 38 -29.55 -2.14 13.60
N LYS A 39 -30.47 -1.92 14.54
CA LYS A 39 -30.13 -1.48 15.89
C LYS A 39 -29.30 -2.54 16.62
N GLU A 40 -29.69 -3.80 16.55
CA GLU A 40 -28.97 -4.90 17.19
C GLU A 40 -27.56 -5.05 16.60
N LEU A 41 -27.40 -5.05 15.27
CA LEU A 41 -26.08 -5.08 14.62
C LEU A 41 -25.13 -3.99 15.15
N LYS A 42 -25.64 -2.77 15.33
CA LYS A 42 -24.85 -1.65 15.90
C LYS A 42 -24.40 -1.95 17.32
N THR A 43 -25.22 -2.60 18.15
CA THR A 43 -24.83 -2.97 19.52
C THR A 43 -23.66 -3.96 19.56
N TYR A 44 -23.49 -4.77 18.51
CA TYR A 44 -22.35 -5.69 18.34
C TYR A 44 -21.22 -5.06 17.51
N LYS A 45 -21.28 -3.75 17.25
CA LYS A 45 -20.30 -3.00 16.42
C LYS A 45 -20.19 -3.53 14.98
N VAL A 46 -21.23 -4.21 14.48
CA VAL A 46 -21.32 -4.68 13.10
C VAL A 46 -22.01 -3.62 12.24
N SER A 47 -21.47 -3.36 11.04
CA SER A 47 -22.05 -2.40 10.10
C SER A 47 -22.31 -3.04 8.73
N LEU A 48 -23.39 -2.62 8.06
CA LEU A 48 -23.70 -3.05 6.68
C LEU A 48 -22.57 -2.71 5.69
N MET A 49 -21.85 -1.61 5.94
CA MET A 49 -20.67 -1.24 5.15
C MET A 49 -19.54 -2.26 5.32
N GLY A 50 -19.29 -2.74 6.54
CA GLY A 50 -18.32 -3.81 6.79
C GLY A 50 -18.73 -5.12 6.13
N LEU A 51 -19.99 -5.54 6.31
CA LEU A 51 -20.53 -6.77 5.74
C LEU A 51 -20.50 -6.76 4.19
N SER A 52 -20.78 -5.62 3.57
CA SER A 52 -20.75 -5.51 2.11
C SER A 52 -19.35 -5.36 1.51
N LYS A 53 -18.32 -5.17 2.34
CA LYS A 53 -16.95 -4.96 1.87
C LYS A 53 -16.31 -6.26 1.42
N ASP A 54 -16.34 -7.25 2.30
CA ASP A 54 -15.63 -8.52 2.16
C ASP A 54 -16.68 -9.65 2.22
N VAL A 55 -17.40 -9.84 1.11
CA VAL A 55 -18.43 -10.88 0.99
C VAL A 55 -17.75 -12.25 0.94
N PRO A 56 -18.04 -13.20 1.86
CA PRO A 56 -17.42 -14.52 1.88
C PRO A 56 -17.79 -15.36 0.65
N SER A 57 -16.94 -16.33 0.32
CA SER A 57 -17.22 -17.33 -0.72
C SER A 57 -18.47 -18.15 -0.38
N LYS A 58 -19.06 -18.85 -1.35
CA LYS A 58 -20.23 -19.73 -1.10
C LYS A 58 -19.91 -20.79 -0.03
N GLU A 59 -18.71 -21.37 -0.07
CA GLU A 59 -18.26 -22.35 0.92
C GLU A 59 -18.17 -21.74 2.32
N ASP A 60 -17.60 -20.54 2.44
CA ASP A 60 -17.49 -19.85 3.73
C ASP A 60 -18.86 -19.43 4.27
N ARG A 61 -19.76 -18.95 3.40
CA ARG A 61 -21.14 -18.65 3.80
C ARG A 61 -21.86 -19.88 4.30
N ASN A 62 -21.72 -21.03 3.63
CA ASN A 62 -22.29 -22.30 4.10
C ASN A 62 -21.72 -22.68 5.46
N LEU A 63 -20.41 -22.55 5.67
CA LEU A 63 -19.80 -22.76 6.98
C LEU A 63 -20.41 -21.83 8.04
N PHE A 64 -20.48 -20.53 7.79
CA PHE A 64 -21.04 -19.56 8.74
C PHE A 64 -22.53 -19.77 9.01
N LEU A 65 -23.30 -20.21 8.02
CA LEU A 65 -24.70 -20.60 8.20
C LEU A 65 -24.81 -21.74 9.21
N ASN A 66 -24.04 -22.82 9.03
CA ASN A 66 -24.06 -23.95 9.97
C ASN A 66 -23.59 -23.55 11.36
N LEU A 67 -22.52 -22.74 11.45
CA LEU A 67 -22.03 -22.23 12.73
C LEU A 67 -23.08 -21.37 13.44
N ALA A 68 -23.75 -20.47 12.72
CA ALA A 68 -24.81 -19.65 13.27
C ALA A 68 -26.00 -20.49 13.75
N LEU A 69 -26.45 -21.49 12.99
CA LEU A 69 -27.48 -22.44 13.44
C LEU A 69 -27.07 -23.17 14.72
N ILE A 70 -25.83 -23.66 14.79
CA ILE A 70 -25.29 -24.33 15.99
C ILE A 70 -25.30 -23.38 17.19
N ILE A 71 -24.90 -22.12 17.01
CA ILE A 71 -24.88 -21.12 18.08
C ILE A 71 -26.30 -20.81 18.56
N THR A 72 -27.25 -20.69 17.64
CA THR A 72 -28.65 -20.39 17.96
C THR A 72 -29.37 -21.58 18.63
N ASP A 73 -28.97 -22.82 18.33
CA ASP A 73 -29.56 -24.04 18.89
C ASP A 73 -28.95 -24.45 20.26
N ASP A 74 -27.68 -24.10 20.54
CA ASP A 74 -27.02 -24.39 21.82
C ASP A 74 -27.27 -23.27 22.84
N GLU A 75 -28.06 -23.56 23.88
CA GLU A 75 -28.44 -22.59 24.91
C GLU A 75 -27.24 -21.84 25.53
N LYS A 76 -26.11 -22.53 25.77
CA LYS A 76 -24.93 -21.92 26.39
C LYS A 76 -24.21 -20.99 25.42
N LEU A 77 -24.12 -21.36 24.14
CA LEU A 77 -23.53 -20.49 23.12
C LEU A 77 -24.44 -19.30 22.81
N LYS A 78 -25.76 -19.53 22.76
CA LYS A 78 -26.77 -18.48 22.57
C LYS A 78 -26.72 -17.46 23.71
N GLU A 79 -26.73 -17.91 24.96
CA GLU A 79 -26.64 -17.02 26.13
C GLU A 79 -25.35 -16.18 26.13
N GLN A 80 -24.20 -16.80 25.81
CA GLN A 80 -22.94 -16.08 25.68
C GLN A 80 -23.01 -15.01 24.59
N PHE A 81 -23.59 -15.35 23.43
CA PHE A 81 -23.76 -14.40 22.33
C PHE A 81 -24.68 -13.24 22.72
N THR A 82 -25.87 -13.52 23.27
CA THR A 82 -26.89 -12.51 23.57
C THR A 82 -26.53 -11.61 24.75
N THR A 83 -25.96 -12.18 25.82
CA THR A 83 -25.72 -11.48 27.09
C THR A 83 -24.36 -10.79 27.08
N GLN A 84 -23.32 -11.45 26.58
CA GLN A 84 -21.96 -10.91 26.58
C GLN A 84 -21.65 -10.09 25.31
N LYS A 85 -22.55 -10.13 24.32
CA LYS A 85 -22.43 -9.46 23.00
C LYS A 85 -21.12 -9.80 22.28
N LYS A 86 -20.64 -11.04 22.47
CA LYS A 86 -19.39 -11.54 21.90
C LYS A 86 -19.56 -12.98 21.45
N LEU A 87 -18.97 -13.31 20.31
CA LEU A 87 -18.88 -14.69 19.87
C LEU A 87 -17.74 -15.40 20.61
N PRO A 88 -17.97 -16.58 21.20
CA PRO A 88 -16.91 -17.35 21.85
C PRO A 88 -16.04 -18.08 20.81
N LEU A 89 -15.35 -17.32 19.93
CA LEU A 89 -14.63 -17.85 18.75
C LEU A 89 -13.61 -18.93 19.09
N LYS A 90 -12.88 -18.81 20.20
CA LYS A 90 -11.93 -19.84 20.65
C LYS A 90 -12.61 -21.17 20.95
N ARG A 91 -13.76 -21.12 21.63
CA ARG A 91 -14.56 -22.29 21.96
C ARG A 91 -15.15 -22.92 20.71
N ILE A 92 -15.67 -22.11 19.79
CA ILE A 92 -16.20 -22.54 18.50
C ILE A 92 -15.09 -23.21 17.67
N SER A 93 -13.92 -22.58 17.59
CA SER A 93 -12.75 -23.08 16.86
C SER A 93 -12.32 -24.47 17.34
N HIS A 94 -12.20 -24.66 18.66
CA HIS A 94 -11.82 -25.94 19.25
C HIS A 94 -12.92 -27.00 19.12
N THR A 95 -14.19 -26.63 19.34
CA THR A 95 -15.31 -27.59 19.35
C THR A 95 -15.65 -28.09 17.94
N LEU A 96 -15.47 -27.24 16.93
CA LEU A 96 -15.89 -27.51 15.55
C LEU A 96 -14.71 -27.65 14.58
N GLU A 97 -13.47 -27.63 15.08
CA GLU A 97 -12.25 -27.76 14.27
C GLU A 97 -12.25 -26.79 13.07
N VAL A 98 -12.54 -25.52 13.36
CA VAL A 98 -12.46 -24.43 12.38
C VAL A 98 -11.30 -23.53 12.77
N PRO A 99 -10.37 -23.20 11.86
CA PRO A 99 -9.24 -22.35 12.21
C PRO A 99 -9.69 -20.99 12.75
N LEU A 100 -9.11 -20.57 13.88
CA LEU A 100 -9.49 -19.32 14.56
C LEU A 100 -9.35 -18.10 13.66
N PHE A 101 -8.25 -18.01 12.88
CA PHE A 101 -8.03 -16.91 11.95
C PHE A 101 -9.16 -16.75 10.92
N LYS A 102 -9.80 -17.86 10.52
CA LYS A 102 -10.91 -17.86 9.56
C LYS A 102 -12.18 -17.32 10.19
N LEU A 103 -12.42 -17.64 11.46
CA LEU A 103 -13.54 -17.12 12.23
C LEU A 103 -13.36 -15.63 12.52
N GLU A 104 -12.15 -15.19 12.86
CA GLU A 104 -11.82 -13.78 13.12
C GLU A 104 -11.96 -12.92 11.86
N ALA A 105 -11.53 -13.43 10.70
CA ALA A 105 -11.63 -12.71 9.43
C ALA A 105 -13.09 -12.35 9.05
N TYR A 106 -14.05 -13.17 9.47
CA TYR A 106 -15.47 -13.03 9.13
C TYR A 106 -16.38 -12.99 10.36
N GLU A 107 -15.86 -12.55 11.51
CA GLU A 107 -16.61 -12.47 12.78
C GLU A 107 -17.92 -11.69 12.61
N ASN A 108 -17.85 -10.56 11.90
CA ASN A 108 -19.01 -9.72 11.60
C ASN A 108 -20.11 -10.47 10.84
N TYR A 109 -19.73 -11.34 9.90
CA TYR A 109 -20.68 -12.16 9.14
C TYR A 109 -21.31 -13.22 10.02
N LEU A 110 -20.52 -13.88 10.87
CA LEU A 110 -21.02 -14.87 11.81
C LEU A 110 -21.99 -14.24 12.83
N CYS A 111 -21.67 -13.05 13.36
CA CYS A 111 -22.57 -12.27 14.21
C CYS A 111 -23.90 -11.97 13.48
N ALA A 112 -23.82 -11.45 12.26
CA ALA A 112 -24.99 -11.10 11.47
C ALA A 112 -25.89 -12.31 11.20
N TYR A 113 -25.31 -13.46 10.82
CA TYR A 113 -26.08 -14.68 10.60
C TYR A 113 -26.70 -15.24 11.88
N THR A 114 -25.97 -15.22 13.00
CA THR A 114 -26.50 -15.68 14.29
C THR A 114 -27.73 -14.87 14.68
N MET A 115 -27.71 -13.55 14.47
CA MET A 115 -28.88 -12.69 14.68
C MET A 115 -30.00 -12.97 13.67
N LEU A 116 -29.70 -13.06 12.37
CA LEU A 116 -30.70 -13.30 11.32
C LEU A 116 -31.46 -14.62 11.50
N LEU A 117 -30.81 -15.63 12.08
CA LEU A 117 -31.39 -16.96 12.29
C LEU A 117 -32.08 -17.09 13.65
N ASP A 118 -31.97 -16.08 14.53
CA ASP A 118 -32.72 -16.01 15.77
C ASP A 118 -34.23 -15.93 15.48
N GLU A 119 -35.04 -16.47 16.40
CA GLU A 119 -36.50 -16.48 16.31
C GLU A 119 -37.11 -15.09 16.38
N LYS A 120 -36.34 -14.08 16.82
CA LYS A 120 -36.74 -12.66 16.86
C LYS A 120 -37.05 -12.04 15.49
N TYR A 121 -36.49 -12.59 14.41
CA TYR A 121 -36.61 -12.01 13.07
C TYR A 121 -37.17 -13.01 12.06
N PRO A 122 -38.42 -13.50 12.24
CA PRO A 122 -38.98 -14.54 11.40
C PRO A 122 -39.13 -14.13 9.94
N LEU A 123 -39.43 -12.85 9.63
CA LEU A 123 -39.52 -12.38 8.25
C LEU A 123 -38.14 -12.32 7.61
N LEU A 124 -37.15 -11.71 8.29
CA LEU A 124 -35.78 -11.67 7.77
C LEU A 124 -35.19 -13.07 7.59
N ARG A 125 -35.45 -13.99 8.52
CA ARG A 125 -35.04 -15.39 8.40
C ARG A 125 -35.62 -16.07 7.17
N LYS A 126 -36.89 -15.83 6.85
CA LYS A 126 -37.57 -16.38 5.66
C LYS A 126 -36.96 -15.90 4.35
N THR A 127 -36.27 -14.76 4.33
CA THR A 127 -35.58 -14.29 3.13
C THR A 127 -34.40 -15.19 2.73
N LEU A 128 -33.82 -15.93 3.68
CA LEU A 128 -32.69 -16.82 3.43
C LEU A 128 -33.19 -18.17 2.90
N THR A 129 -32.67 -18.60 1.75
CA THR A 129 -32.99 -19.89 1.16
C THR A 129 -31.84 -20.88 1.41
N TYR A 130 -32.02 -21.76 2.39
CA TYR A 130 -31.06 -22.81 2.72
C TYR A 130 -31.75 -24.14 2.99
N GLY A 131 -31.01 -25.24 2.83
CA GLY A 131 -31.50 -26.59 3.02
C GLY A 131 -30.36 -27.56 3.32
N PRO A 132 -30.66 -28.86 3.53
CA PRO A 132 -29.64 -29.88 3.74
C PRO A 132 -28.67 -29.92 2.54
N LYS A 133 -27.41 -30.25 2.82
CA LYS A 133 -26.37 -30.34 1.79
C LYS A 133 -26.69 -31.47 0.81
N VAL A 134 -27.08 -31.11 -0.40
CA VAL A 134 -27.29 -32.06 -1.52
C VAL A 134 -26.06 -31.99 -2.43
N LYS A 135 -25.64 -33.14 -2.98
CA LYS A 135 -24.65 -33.19 -4.06
C LYS A 135 -25.27 -32.59 -5.34
N GLU A 136 -25.31 -31.28 -5.46
CA GLU A 136 -25.75 -30.60 -6.67
C GLU A 136 -24.66 -30.62 -7.76
N HIS A 137 -25.08 -30.86 -9.00
CA HIS A 137 -24.28 -30.59 -10.19
C HIS A 137 -24.13 -29.08 -10.35
N LEU A 138 -22.91 -28.64 -10.68
CA LEU A 138 -22.58 -27.25 -10.97
C LEU A 138 -23.43 -26.77 -12.15
N THR A 139 -24.43 -25.93 -11.89
CA THR A 139 -25.07 -25.15 -12.94
C THR A 139 -24.36 -23.79 -12.96
N GLU A 140 -23.85 -23.37 -14.11
CA GLU A 140 -23.21 -22.07 -14.26
C GLU A 140 -24.16 -20.96 -13.84
N VAL A 141 -23.78 -20.23 -12.79
CA VAL A 141 -24.49 -19.04 -12.33
C VAL A 141 -24.24 -17.93 -13.33
N LEU A 142 -25.21 -17.70 -14.23
CA LEU A 142 -25.28 -16.48 -15.03
C LEU A 142 -25.11 -15.28 -14.09
N LYS A 143 -24.14 -14.41 -14.38
CA LYS A 143 -23.84 -13.19 -13.61
C LYS A 143 -25.01 -12.20 -13.70
N PHE A 144 -26.07 -12.46 -12.94
CA PHE A 144 -27.14 -11.50 -12.74
C PHE A 144 -26.71 -10.42 -11.74
N MET A 145 -27.29 -9.22 -11.88
CA MET A 145 -27.12 -8.16 -10.90
C MET A 145 -27.55 -8.67 -9.52
N PRO A 146 -26.85 -8.29 -8.44
CA PRO A 146 -27.24 -8.71 -7.10
C PRO A 146 -28.67 -8.23 -6.80
N GLN A 147 -29.50 -9.18 -6.37
CA GLN A 147 -30.90 -8.99 -6.02
C GLN A 147 -31.15 -9.47 -4.59
N GLY A 148 -31.92 -8.70 -3.82
CA GLY A 148 -32.22 -9.05 -2.43
C GLY A 148 -33.14 -8.05 -1.74
N LEU A 149 -33.47 -8.34 -0.48
CA LEU A 149 -34.25 -7.46 0.40
C LEU A 149 -33.42 -6.23 0.75
N VAL A 150 -33.97 -5.04 0.53
CA VAL A 150 -33.30 -3.77 0.85
C VAL A 150 -33.39 -3.52 2.36
N LEU A 151 -32.24 -3.55 3.03
CA LEU A 151 -32.13 -3.32 4.46
C LEU A 151 -32.01 -1.83 4.81
N HIS A 152 -31.33 -1.05 3.97
CA HIS A 152 -31.10 0.37 4.25
C HIS A 152 -30.84 1.15 2.97
N CYS A 153 -31.40 2.35 2.89
CA CYS A 153 -31.17 3.29 1.80
C CYS A 153 -30.50 4.57 2.33
N SER A 154 -29.48 5.03 1.63
CA SER A 154 -28.87 6.35 1.80
C SER A 154 -28.85 7.07 0.45
N PHE A 155 -28.62 8.38 0.42
CA PHE A 155 -28.68 9.18 -0.82
C PHE A 155 -27.90 8.59 -2.02
N ARG A 156 -26.72 8.00 -1.79
CA ARG A 156 -25.84 7.48 -2.86
C ARG A 156 -25.74 5.95 -2.93
N GLN A 157 -26.41 5.22 -2.06
CA GLN A 157 -26.25 3.76 -1.97
C GLN A 157 -27.36 3.10 -1.17
N SER A 158 -27.61 1.85 -1.49
CA SER A 158 -28.53 1.00 -0.76
C SER A 158 -27.84 -0.32 -0.41
N TYR A 159 -28.24 -0.91 0.71
CA TYR A 159 -27.72 -2.19 1.18
C TYR A 159 -28.80 -3.25 1.05
N LEU A 160 -28.44 -4.42 0.53
CA LEU A 160 -29.33 -5.56 0.35
C LEU A 160 -28.79 -6.81 1.02
N LEU A 161 -29.73 -7.63 1.49
CA LEU A 161 -29.53 -9.02 1.88
C LEU A 161 -30.05 -9.93 0.78
N THR A 162 -29.19 -10.74 0.18
CA THR A 162 -29.60 -11.72 -0.83
C THR A 162 -30.16 -12.98 -0.19
N ARG A 163 -30.93 -13.76 -0.95
CA ARG A 163 -31.45 -15.06 -0.51
C ARG A 163 -30.34 -16.07 -0.17
N HIS A 164 -29.13 -15.85 -0.67
CA HIS A 164 -27.94 -16.66 -0.39
C HIS A 164 -27.10 -16.13 0.79
N GLY A 165 -27.66 -15.21 1.58
CA GLY A 165 -27.02 -14.65 2.77
C GLY A 165 -25.92 -13.62 2.47
N GLU A 166 -25.84 -13.07 1.26
CA GLU A 166 -24.82 -12.07 0.95
C GLU A 166 -25.33 -10.67 1.30
N PHE A 167 -24.44 -9.83 1.84
CA PHE A 167 -24.72 -8.41 2.00
C PHE A 167 -24.05 -7.65 0.86
N TYR A 168 -24.84 -6.97 0.03
CA TYR A 168 -24.32 -6.14 -1.04
C TYR A 168 -24.63 -4.67 -0.83
N ARG A 169 -23.76 -3.85 -1.42
CA ARG A 169 -23.95 -2.41 -1.53
C ARG A 169 -24.14 -2.07 -3.00
N ILE A 170 -25.27 -1.46 -3.34
CA ILE A 170 -25.61 -1.03 -4.71
C ILE A 170 -25.74 0.49 -4.77
N LYS A 171 -25.78 1.04 -5.99
CA LYS A 171 -26.19 2.43 -6.21
C LYS A 171 -27.66 2.61 -5.80
N ASN A 172 -27.97 3.73 -5.13
CA ASN A 172 -29.35 4.07 -4.87
C ASN A 172 -29.95 4.72 -6.13
N GLU A 173 -30.97 4.08 -6.69
CA GLU A 173 -31.72 4.49 -7.88
C GLU A 173 -33.22 4.60 -7.55
N GLY A 174 -33.57 4.80 -6.27
CA GLY A 174 -34.95 4.88 -5.79
C GLY A 174 -35.44 3.63 -5.05
N GLN A 175 -34.53 2.77 -4.56
CA GLN A 175 -34.92 1.60 -3.77
C GLN A 175 -35.57 2.01 -2.45
N VAL A 176 -36.51 1.18 -1.99
CA VAL A 176 -37.27 1.37 -0.73
C VAL A 176 -36.89 0.28 0.26
N VAL A 177 -36.66 0.66 1.52
CA VAL A 177 -36.36 -0.29 2.61
C VAL A 177 -37.53 -1.25 2.79
N GLY A 178 -37.23 -2.54 3.00
CA GLY A 178 -38.23 -3.59 3.16
C GLY A 178 -38.78 -4.16 1.87
N LYS A 179 -38.39 -3.65 0.70
CA LYS A 179 -38.74 -4.22 -0.61
C LYS A 179 -37.56 -4.98 -1.21
N PHE A 180 -37.85 -5.96 -2.06
CA PHE A 180 -36.83 -6.60 -2.88
C PHE A 180 -36.44 -5.69 -4.04
N ALA A 181 -35.13 -5.58 -4.29
CA ALA A 181 -34.60 -4.82 -5.40
C ALA A 181 -33.34 -5.47 -5.96
N SER A 182 -33.08 -5.20 -7.24
CA SER A 182 -31.81 -5.50 -7.91
C SER A 182 -31.07 -4.21 -8.22
N GLY A 183 -29.74 -4.25 -8.30
CA GLY A 183 -29.00 -3.06 -8.71
C GLY A 183 -27.51 -3.27 -8.97
N ARG A 184 -26.87 -2.25 -9.52
CA ARG A 184 -25.44 -2.27 -9.83
C ARG A 184 -24.61 -2.17 -8.56
N LYS A 185 -23.72 -3.15 -8.34
CA LYS A 185 -22.79 -3.18 -7.21
C LYS A 185 -21.91 -1.92 -7.18
N LYS A 186 -21.86 -1.25 -6.03
CA LYS A 186 -21.04 -0.07 -5.82
C LYS A 186 -19.65 -0.50 -5.35
N ARG A 187 -18.62 -0.18 -6.14
CA ARG A 187 -17.22 -0.47 -5.79
C ARG A 187 -16.85 0.17 -4.45
N ASN A 188 -16.08 -0.55 -3.64
CA ASN A 188 -15.54 -0.01 -2.40
C ASN A 188 -14.46 1.03 -2.72
N PRO A 189 -14.48 2.21 -2.07
CA PRO A 189 -13.35 3.11 -2.20
C PRO A 189 -12.11 2.40 -1.68
N LEU A 190 -11.04 2.43 -2.46
CA LEU A 190 -9.76 1.82 -2.08
C LEU A 190 -9.23 2.51 -0.82
N ASN A 191 -8.86 1.74 0.20
CA ASN A 191 -8.35 2.28 1.47
C ASN A 191 -6.91 2.82 1.29
N TRP A 192 -6.76 4.01 0.69
CA TRP A 192 -5.47 4.61 0.32
C TRP A 192 -4.55 4.95 1.51
N LYS A 193 -5.09 5.00 2.74
CA LYS A 193 -4.31 5.38 3.93
C LYS A 193 -3.14 4.43 4.24
N ARG A 194 -3.26 3.13 3.94
CA ARG A 194 -2.20 2.14 4.17
C ARG A 194 -1.03 2.26 3.18
N PRO A 195 -1.25 2.26 1.85
CA PRO A 195 -0.15 2.41 0.89
C PRO A 195 0.54 3.78 0.95
N LEU A 196 -0.19 4.85 1.32
CA LEU A 196 0.38 6.18 1.46
C LEU A 196 1.42 6.25 2.59
N GLY A 197 1.17 5.58 3.72
CA GLY A 197 2.10 5.52 4.84
C GLY A 197 3.40 4.79 4.49
N SER A 198 3.32 3.66 3.81
CA SER A 198 4.51 2.93 3.35
C SER A 198 5.33 3.73 2.33
N LEU A 199 4.66 4.48 1.44
CA LEU A 199 5.34 5.29 0.42
C LEU A 199 6.11 6.45 1.06
N LEU A 200 5.54 7.10 2.08
CA LEU A 200 6.24 8.15 2.84
C LEU A 200 7.51 7.63 3.53
N ILE A 201 7.46 6.43 4.13
CA ILE A 201 8.65 5.84 4.78
C ILE A 201 9.74 5.56 3.75
N ILE A 202 9.40 5.01 2.59
CA ILE A 202 10.35 4.76 1.50
C ILE A 202 10.98 6.07 1.02
N ALA A 203 10.17 7.13 0.86
CA ALA A 203 10.66 8.44 0.44
C ALA A 203 11.64 9.05 1.46
N LEU A 204 11.37 8.91 2.76
CA LEU A 204 12.27 9.38 3.82
C LEU A 204 13.61 8.62 3.83
N ILE A 205 13.58 7.30 3.62
CA ILE A 205 14.79 6.48 3.53
C ILE A 205 15.62 6.89 2.32
N ALA A 206 14.99 7.04 1.15
CA ALA A 206 15.65 7.49 -0.06
C ALA A 206 16.27 8.89 0.09
N PHE A 207 15.56 9.81 0.75
CA PHE A 207 16.07 11.15 1.04
C PHE A 207 17.27 11.12 2.00
N GLY A 208 17.22 10.31 3.06
CA GLY A 208 18.36 10.14 3.97
C GLY A 208 19.59 9.57 3.26
N PHE A 209 19.39 8.58 2.39
CA PHE A 209 20.46 8.00 1.58
C PHE A 209 21.06 9.03 0.59
N TYR A 210 20.21 9.83 -0.05
CA TYR A 210 20.64 10.91 -0.94
C TYR A 210 21.50 11.95 -0.20
N GLN A 211 21.06 12.41 0.98
CA GLN A 211 21.83 13.35 1.80
C GLN A 211 23.17 12.77 2.26
N TYR A 212 23.21 11.48 2.58
CA TYR A 212 24.45 10.80 2.93
C TYR A 212 25.46 10.80 1.77
N GLN A 213 25.02 10.44 0.56
CA GLN A 213 25.90 10.40 -0.62
C GLN A 213 26.45 11.78 -0.99
N ILE A 214 25.66 12.85 -0.88
CA ILE A 214 26.12 14.21 -1.21
C ILE A 214 27.27 14.69 -0.33
N ASN A 215 27.34 14.23 0.92
CA ASN A 215 28.32 14.70 1.89
C ASN A 215 29.58 13.83 1.96
N GLN A 216 29.67 12.74 1.19
CA GLN A 216 30.87 11.91 1.15
C GLN A 216 31.85 12.40 0.10
N ILE A 217 33.10 12.61 0.50
CA ILE A 217 34.21 12.86 -0.41
C ILE A 217 34.55 11.56 -1.11
N GLN A 218 34.48 11.55 -2.44
CA GLN A 218 34.83 10.39 -3.26
C GLN A 218 36.09 10.64 -4.11
N ASN A 219 36.27 11.87 -4.59
CA ASN A 219 37.40 12.24 -5.42
C ASN A 219 38.09 13.45 -4.80
N THR A 220 39.42 13.38 -4.68
CA THR A 220 40.26 14.51 -4.30
C THR A 220 41.18 14.83 -5.47
N ILE A 221 41.15 16.07 -5.94
CA ILE A 221 41.97 16.55 -7.04
C ILE A 221 42.93 17.60 -6.51
N ILE A 222 44.22 17.37 -6.71
CA ILE A 222 45.28 18.31 -6.37
C ILE A 222 45.79 18.92 -7.67
N VAL A 223 45.66 20.24 -7.80
CA VAL A 223 46.17 20.99 -8.94
C VAL A 223 47.44 21.71 -8.50
N ARG A 224 48.55 21.43 -9.19
CA ARG A 224 49.85 22.08 -8.99
C ARG A 224 50.26 22.75 -10.28
N ALA A 225 50.27 24.07 -10.25
CA ALA A 225 50.74 24.87 -11.37
C ALA A 225 51.79 25.89 -10.90
N VAL A 226 51.47 26.73 -9.90
CA VAL A 226 52.44 27.59 -9.16
C VAL A 226 52.14 27.71 -7.65
N GLY A 227 51.05 27.07 -7.19
CA GLY A 227 50.75 26.75 -5.79
C GLY A 227 50.00 25.42 -5.74
N GLU A 228 49.86 24.82 -4.56
CA GLU A 228 49.09 23.57 -4.41
C GLU A 228 47.66 23.88 -3.96
N VAL A 229 46.67 23.49 -4.77
CA VAL A 229 45.24 23.60 -4.44
C VAL A 229 44.63 22.21 -4.40
N LYS A 230 43.99 21.88 -3.27
CA LYS A 230 43.26 20.64 -3.04
C LYS A 230 41.77 20.91 -3.21
N VAL A 231 41.11 20.10 -4.02
CA VAL A 231 39.68 20.20 -4.32
C VAL A 231 39.03 18.86 -4.03
N GLU A 232 37.94 18.86 -3.27
CA GLU A 232 37.23 17.65 -2.85
C GLU A 232 35.83 17.61 -3.46
N PHE A 233 35.49 16.48 -4.08
CA PHE A 233 34.22 16.27 -4.77
C PHE A 233 33.46 15.06 -4.20
N ASN A 234 32.13 15.14 -4.24
CA ASN A 234 31.25 14.02 -3.90
C ASN A 234 31.03 13.07 -5.07
N SER A 235 30.28 11.99 -4.82
CA SER A 235 29.94 10.96 -5.81
C SER A 235 29.15 11.45 -7.03
N PHE A 236 28.60 12.66 -6.96
CA PHE A 236 27.88 13.28 -8.06
C PHE A 236 28.76 14.29 -8.82
N GLY A 237 30.05 14.37 -8.50
CA GLY A 237 30.98 15.34 -9.08
C GLY A 237 30.76 16.78 -8.60
N ASN A 238 30.07 16.98 -7.47
CA ASN A 238 29.88 18.30 -6.90
C ASN A 238 30.96 18.64 -5.86
N LEU A 239 31.39 19.90 -5.86
CA LEU A 239 32.35 20.46 -4.93
C LEU A 239 31.83 20.37 -3.49
N ILE A 240 32.61 19.73 -2.63
CA ILE A 240 32.43 19.71 -1.17
C ILE A 240 33.30 20.81 -0.55
N ASP A 241 34.59 20.87 -0.92
CA ASP A 241 35.55 21.80 -0.33
C ASP A 241 36.71 22.13 -1.29
N ILE A 242 37.32 23.30 -1.10
CA ILE A 242 38.51 23.76 -1.82
C ILE A 242 39.47 24.45 -0.85
N ILE A 243 40.71 23.98 -0.81
CA ILE A 243 41.71 24.41 0.17
C ILE A 243 43.05 24.63 -0.53
N GLY A 244 43.72 25.74 -0.24
CA GLY A 244 45.11 25.93 -0.63
C GLY A 244 46.06 25.20 0.34
N THR A 245 46.82 24.23 -0.15
CA THR A 245 47.78 23.47 0.67
C THR A 245 49.18 24.10 0.70
N SER A 246 49.45 25.10 -0.14
CA SER A 246 50.65 25.95 -0.07
C SER A 246 50.31 27.41 0.24
N PRO A 247 51.25 28.24 0.72
CA PRO A 247 51.00 29.67 0.98
C PRO A 247 50.55 30.46 -0.26
N GLU A 248 51.04 30.11 -1.46
CA GLU A 248 50.50 30.69 -2.70
C GLU A 248 49.11 30.16 -3.03
N GLY A 249 48.86 28.86 -2.82
CA GLY A 249 47.56 28.23 -3.04
C GLY A 249 46.47 28.79 -2.13
N ASP A 250 46.78 29.05 -0.86
CA ASP A 250 45.82 29.58 0.12
C ASP A 250 45.43 31.03 -0.19
N LYS A 251 46.40 31.83 -0.62
CA LYS A 251 46.15 33.18 -1.15
C LYS A 251 45.30 33.15 -2.40
N PHE A 252 45.57 32.22 -3.31
CA PHE A 252 44.78 32.02 -4.54
C PHE A 252 43.33 31.70 -4.20
N VAL A 253 43.08 30.64 -3.42
CA VAL A 253 41.73 30.19 -3.03
C VAL A 253 40.98 31.28 -2.25
N SER A 254 41.64 31.98 -1.34
CA SER A 254 41.02 33.06 -0.56
C SER A 254 40.65 34.30 -1.39
N SER A 255 41.33 34.51 -2.53
CA SER A 255 41.08 35.63 -3.45
C SER A 255 40.12 35.30 -4.59
N ALA A 256 39.82 34.01 -4.77
CA ALA A 256 39.00 33.46 -5.83
C ALA A 256 37.56 33.27 -5.37
N GLU A 257 36.59 33.68 -6.19
CA GLU A 257 35.20 33.26 -6.04
C GLU A 257 34.94 32.13 -7.05
N PHE A 258 34.52 30.97 -6.56
CA PHE A 258 34.10 29.82 -7.37
C PHE A 258 32.58 29.76 -7.37
N GLU A 259 31.96 29.98 -8.53
CA GLU A 259 30.49 29.97 -8.67
C GLU A 259 29.97 28.56 -8.96
N ALA A 260 30.78 27.75 -9.65
CA ALA A 260 30.39 26.42 -10.09
C ALA A 260 30.54 25.36 -8.98
N LYS A 261 29.69 24.34 -9.07
CA LYS A 261 29.79 23.15 -8.20
C LYS A 261 30.32 21.93 -8.94
N ASP A 262 30.17 21.85 -10.26
CA ASP A 262 30.58 20.68 -11.02
C ASP A 262 32.10 20.61 -11.24
N MET A 263 32.64 19.40 -11.20
CA MET A 263 34.08 19.13 -11.27
C MET A 263 34.78 19.76 -12.48
N ASP A 264 34.24 19.59 -13.69
CA ASP A 264 34.86 20.14 -14.90
C ASP A 264 34.88 21.68 -14.89
N THR A 265 33.79 22.33 -14.50
CA THR A 265 33.77 23.80 -14.45
C THR A 265 34.69 24.32 -13.34
N VAL A 266 34.74 23.69 -12.16
CA VAL A 266 35.63 24.12 -11.07
C VAL A 266 37.10 24.01 -11.48
N LEU A 267 37.52 22.91 -12.12
CA LEU A 267 38.89 22.78 -12.60
C LEU A 267 39.22 23.80 -13.69
N ALA A 268 38.29 24.08 -14.61
CA ALA A 268 38.45 25.11 -15.62
C ALA A 268 38.60 26.51 -15.00
N GLU A 269 37.79 26.85 -13.99
CA GLU A 269 37.87 28.13 -13.26
C GLU A 269 39.20 28.29 -12.54
N ILE A 270 39.71 27.23 -11.89
CA ILE A 270 41.04 27.24 -11.26
C ILE A 270 42.13 27.58 -12.29
N ILE A 271 42.10 26.93 -13.45
CA ILE A 271 43.09 27.17 -14.52
C ILE A 271 42.96 28.59 -15.08
N GLU A 272 41.74 29.04 -15.37
CA GLU A 272 41.46 30.37 -15.89
C GLU A 272 41.93 31.48 -14.95
N GLN A 273 41.59 31.39 -13.66
CA GLN A 273 42.00 32.37 -12.67
C GLN A 273 43.52 32.35 -12.43
N ALA A 274 44.15 31.18 -12.46
CA ALA A 274 45.60 31.06 -12.38
C ALA A 274 46.27 31.75 -13.59
N TYR A 275 45.69 31.66 -14.79
CA TYR A 275 46.21 32.31 -15.98
C TYR A 275 46.03 33.83 -15.92
N ILE A 276 44.83 34.32 -15.57
CA ILE A 276 44.51 35.75 -15.47
C ILE A 276 45.38 36.45 -14.42
N SER A 277 45.64 35.80 -13.28
CA SER A 277 46.51 36.34 -12.23
C SER A 277 48.00 36.37 -12.62
N GLY A 278 48.37 35.83 -13.79
CA GLY A 278 49.75 35.70 -14.25
C GLY A 278 50.56 34.66 -13.47
N THR A 279 49.86 33.82 -12.70
CA THR A 279 50.42 32.75 -11.88
C THR A 279 50.91 31.61 -12.76
N ILE A 280 50.19 31.31 -13.85
CA ILE A 280 50.64 30.40 -14.92
C ILE A 280 50.77 31.16 -16.24
N LYS A 281 51.68 30.72 -17.10
CA LYS A 281 51.95 31.27 -18.43
C LYS A 281 51.85 30.18 -19.50
N GLU A 282 51.79 30.62 -20.76
CA GLU A 282 51.82 29.70 -21.89
C GLU A 282 53.01 28.73 -21.79
N ARG A 283 52.74 27.44 -22.02
CA ARG A 283 53.71 26.32 -21.96
C ARG A 283 54.21 25.93 -20.56
N ASP A 284 53.68 26.52 -19.50
CA ASP A 284 53.96 26.05 -18.15
C ASP A 284 53.43 24.62 -17.93
N GLU A 285 54.06 23.89 -17.02
CA GLU A 285 53.65 22.55 -16.63
C GLU A 285 52.47 22.61 -15.67
N LEU A 286 51.40 21.88 -15.99
CA LEU A 286 50.21 21.74 -15.15
C LEU A 286 50.11 20.30 -14.63
N LEU A 287 50.38 20.10 -13.34
CA LEU A 287 50.27 18.77 -12.72
C LEU A 287 48.93 18.62 -12.01
N ILE A 288 48.10 17.68 -12.46
CA ILE A 288 46.82 17.34 -11.84
C ILE A 288 46.95 15.93 -11.26
N ILE A 289 46.73 15.79 -9.95
CA ILE A 289 46.77 14.50 -9.25
C ILE A 289 45.37 14.21 -8.72
N ILE A 290 44.78 13.11 -9.17
CA ILE A 290 43.47 12.64 -8.74
C ILE A 290 43.69 11.42 -7.85
N SER A 291 43.05 11.42 -6.68
CA SER A 291 43.05 10.34 -5.72
C SER A 291 41.60 10.01 -5.33
N GLY A 292 41.29 8.73 -5.14
CA GLY A 292 39.94 8.26 -4.83
C GLY A 292 39.39 7.39 -5.96
N GLU A 293 38.14 7.60 -6.37
CA GLU A 293 37.64 6.92 -7.57
C GLU A 293 38.33 7.51 -8.83
N PRO A 294 38.87 6.68 -9.73
CA PRO A 294 39.49 7.17 -10.95
C PRO A 294 38.44 7.79 -11.88
N LEU A 295 38.78 8.91 -12.51
CA LEU A 295 37.93 9.52 -13.53
C LEU A 295 37.94 8.71 -14.82
N GLU A 296 36.89 8.85 -15.63
CA GLU A 296 36.78 8.24 -16.96
C GLU A 296 37.91 8.73 -17.88
N GLU A 297 38.41 7.86 -18.76
CA GLU A 297 39.57 8.15 -19.62
C GLU A 297 39.35 9.31 -20.60
N ASP A 298 38.11 9.68 -20.86
CA ASP A 298 37.71 10.76 -21.76
C ASP A 298 37.36 12.08 -21.04
N PHE A 299 37.42 12.11 -19.70
CA PHE A 299 37.07 13.30 -18.91
C PHE A 299 37.86 14.55 -19.35
N PHE A 300 39.15 14.40 -19.66
CA PHE A 300 40.00 15.51 -20.13
C PHE A 300 40.09 15.63 -21.67
N LYS A 301 39.34 14.83 -22.43
CA LYS A 301 39.30 14.91 -23.91
C LYS A 301 38.23 15.88 -24.42
N SER A 302 37.37 16.39 -23.54
CA SER A 302 36.33 17.35 -23.87
C SER A 302 35.94 18.16 -22.62
N GLY A 303 35.15 19.22 -22.78
CA GLY A 303 34.69 20.03 -21.66
C GLY A 303 35.52 21.28 -21.43
N LYS A 304 35.15 22.05 -20.39
CA LYS A 304 35.73 23.37 -20.14
C LYS A 304 37.18 23.29 -19.71
N THR A 305 37.54 22.27 -18.91
CA THR A 305 38.92 22.08 -18.45
C THR A 305 39.83 21.81 -19.63
N HIS A 306 39.40 20.94 -20.55
CA HIS A 306 40.09 20.66 -21.81
C HIS A 306 40.29 21.93 -22.64
N ASP A 307 39.21 22.70 -22.85
CA ASP A 307 39.27 23.94 -23.62
C ASP A 307 40.28 24.95 -23.04
N ARG A 308 40.36 25.08 -21.71
CA ARG A 308 41.32 25.97 -21.04
C ARG A 308 42.76 25.48 -21.18
N ILE A 309 43.02 24.19 -21.02
CA ILE A 309 44.35 23.60 -21.21
C ILE A 309 44.88 23.88 -22.62
N LEU A 310 44.04 23.66 -23.64
CA LEU A 310 44.40 23.91 -25.03
C LEU A 310 44.54 25.41 -25.34
N SER A 311 43.59 26.24 -24.89
CA SER A 311 43.59 27.68 -25.17
C SER A 311 44.83 28.39 -24.62
N TYR A 312 45.33 27.96 -23.46
CA TYR A 312 46.52 28.51 -22.84
C TYR A 312 47.82 27.75 -23.16
N GLN A 313 47.76 26.77 -24.06
CA GLN A 313 48.91 25.96 -24.49
C GLN A 313 49.70 25.37 -23.31
N LEU A 314 49.01 24.89 -22.28
CA LEU A 314 49.64 24.32 -21.09
C LEU A 314 50.17 22.92 -21.40
N ASN A 315 51.17 22.48 -20.62
CA ASN A 315 51.71 21.12 -20.70
C ASN A 315 51.15 20.28 -19.53
N PRO A 316 50.00 19.61 -19.69
CA PRO A 316 49.38 18.87 -18.61
C PRO A 316 50.10 17.54 -18.33
N LYS A 317 50.28 17.22 -17.04
CA LYS A 317 50.59 15.89 -16.54
C LYS A 317 49.49 15.48 -15.59
N ILE A 318 48.66 14.52 -16.00
CA ILE A 318 47.48 14.11 -15.23
C ILE A 318 47.72 12.71 -14.69
N ASN A 319 47.81 12.59 -13.37
CA ASN A 319 47.87 11.32 -12.66
C ASN A 319 46.48 11.00 -12.09
N ASN A 320 45.83 9.99 -12.63
CA ASN A 320 44.53 9.47 -12.24
C ASN A 320 44.70 8.17 -11.43
N ASP A 321 44.81 8.31 -10.11
CA ASP A 321 44.99 7.20 -9.16
C ASP A 321 46.12 6.22 -9.54
N GLY A 322 47.27 6.76 -9.97
CA GLY A 322 48.45 5.99 -10.36
C GLY A 322 48.55 5.67 -11.86
N SER A 323 47.51 5.98 -12.65
CA SER A 323 47.55 5.92 -14.12
C SER A 323 47.74 7.31 -14.74
N PHE A 324 48.36 7.42 -15.91
CA PHE A 324 48.49 8.71 -16.61
C PHE A 324 47.38 8.87 -17.63
N LEU A 325 46.70 10.02 -17.62
CA LEU A 325 45.73 10.39 -18.63
C LEU A 325 46.35 11.37 -19.64
N GLU A 326 46.00 11.15 -20.92
CA GLU A 326 46.37 12.05 -22.01
C GLU A 326 45.26 13.08 -22.26
N VAL A 327 45.68 14.29 -22.60
CA VAL A 327 44.82 15.36 -23.12
C VAL A 327 45.10 15.41 -24.62
N ASN A 328 44.29 14.71 -25.42
CA ASN A 328 44.41 14.69 -26.89
C ASN A 328 43.33 15.56 -27.54
#